data_AF-A0A355EKD5-F1
#
_entry.id   AF-A0A355EKD5-F1
#
_cell.length_a   1.000
_cell.length_b   1.000
_cell.length_c   1.000
_cell.angle_alpha   90.00
_cell.angle_beta   90.00
_cell.angle_gamma   90.00
#
_symmetry.space_group_name_H-M   'P 1'
#
loop_
_entity.id
_entity.type
_entity.pdbx_description
1 polymer ?
#
loop_
_entity_poly.entity_id
_entity_poly.type
_entity_poly.pdbx_seq_one_letter_code
_entity_poly.pdbx_strand_id
1 'polypeptide(L)'
;MFFPEAGFFDKEIDMTAFARSSILKASRFCLYFLLLAWPFACHGDADTIFRNNSGAVVVVASFDERGNPIGQGSGFIVSPDGKVVTNYHVVTMASRIKVKHGNTVHDVEGLTHVDSDNDLAILKLTKGKYPAAKIGNSDVLRVGEKVYAMGSPQGLENTISEGIVSGIRKIDKNISIIQMTAAISRGSSGGPLFNERGEVVGIATFLIAETQNLNFALPVNLITQGLAKSDLVEPVEACRVDFNQTAACFFYQGVAYGILGRHDRAVDSFKRSLTVDSGRVETLVNLGVSYANMEKLGEAVDMFNRALALEPENVDVLARLGRVYAKQGNYAQSTKVLEKSLKINPGHVDARFFLALNYASRGKRAEAVKALQEVIRLEPLYTDAYGYLGSVYTDMGRYGDAISAFKMGISQRPGDPGLHLGLGKAYASAGNKASALQEYQILQTMDKEMANRLFKIIYK
;
A
#
# COMPACT_ATOMS: atom_id res chain seq x y z
N MET A 1 37.00 -17.80 26.34
CA MET A 1 37.67 -19.11 26.40
C MET A 1 37.25 -19.74 27.71
N PHE A 2 36.56 -20.89 27.65
CA PHE A 2 36.12 -21.75 28.76
C PHE A 2 35.20 -21.21 29.87
N PHE A 3 34.42 -22.17 30.40
CA PHE A 3 33.50 -22.11 31.54
C PHE A 3 34.24 -22.19 32.90
N PRO A 4 33.53 -22.17 34.05
CA PRO A 4 33.08 -23.45 34.62
C PRO A 4 31.55 -23.61 34.81
N GLU A 5 31.09 -24.85 34.61
CA GLU A 5 29.86 -25.43 35.18
C GLU A 5 30.21 -25.97 36.60
N ALA A 6 29.37 -26.58 37.46
CA ALA A 6 27.97 -27.01 37.50
C ALA A 6 27.53 -27.03 39.00
N GLY A 7 26.30 -27.33 39.45
CA GLY A 7 25.01 -27.63 38.81
C GLY A 7 24.15 -28.57 39.68
N PHE A 8 22.81 -28.49 39.54
CA PHE A 8 21.77 -29.43 40.07
C PHE A 8 21.70 -29.61 41.61
N PHE A 9 20.62 -30.10 42.26
CA PHE A 9 19.30 -30.70 41.93
C PHE A 9 18.29 -30.22 43.03
N ASP A 10 16.97 -30.43 43.09
CA ASP A 10 15.93 -31.20 42.36
C ASP A 10 14.52 -30.65 42.72
N LYS A 11 13.50 -30.82 41.85
CA LYS A 11 12.15 -31.40 42.16
C LYS A 11 11.11 -31.23 41.04
N GLU A 12 10.74 -32.34 40.41
CA GLU A 12 9.44 -32.51 39.74
C GLU A 12 8.34 -32.89 40.74
N ILE A 13 7.06 -32.66 40.41
CA ILE A 13 5.93 -33.41 40.97
C ILE A 13 4.98 -33.84 39.86
N ASP A 14 4.70 -35.14 39.86
CA ASP A 14 3.86 -35.94 38.97
C ASP A 14 2.41 -35.42 38.78
N MET A 15 1.81 -35.78 37.64
CA MET A 15 0.43 -35.48 37.24
C MET A 15 -0.31 -36.75 36.74
N THR A 16 -0.11 -37.92 37.38
CA THR A 16 -0.73 -39.19 36.95
C THR A 16 -1.53 -39.99 38.01
N ALA A 17 -2.70 -39.50 38.44
CA ALA A 17 -3.76 -40.39 38.95
C ALA A 17 -5.18 -39.76 39.08
N PHE A 18 -6.09 -40.08 38.15
CA PHE A 18 -7.33 -40.79 38.49
C PHE A 18 -7.99 -41.38 37.22
N ALA A 19 -8.54 -42.59 37.30
CA ALA A 19 -9.07 -43.29 36.12
C ALA A 19 -10.22 -44.25 36.43
N ARG A 20 -11.18 -44.35 35.49
CA ARG A 20 -12.30 -45.35 35.43
C ARG A 20 -13.39 -45.14 36.51
N SER A 21 -14.67 -45.53 36.33
CA SER A 21 -15.44 -46.09 35.20
C SER A 21 -16.88 -45.52 35.26
N SER A 22 -17.72 -45.48 34.20
CA SER A 22 -18.40 -46.60 33.51
C SER A 22 -19.06 -46.04 32.23
N ILE A 23 -19.11 -46.68 31.05
CA ILE A 23 -19.51 -48.04 30.57
C ILE A 23 -21.02 -48.16 30.22
N LEU A 24 -21.28 -48.39 28.92
CA LEU A 24 -22.55 -48.70 28.21
C LEU A 24 -23.71 -47.70 28.33
N LYS A 25 -24.33 -47.25 27.22
CA LYS A 25 -25.01 -48.09 26.22
C LYS A 25 -24.86 -47.57 24.78
N ALA A 26 -25.08 -48.47 23.82
CA ALA A 26 -25.03 -48.17 22.38
C ALA A 26 -26.43 -48.21 21.74
N SER A 27 -26.69 -47.32 20.79
CA SER A 27 -27.82 -47.37 19.85
C SER A 27 -27.38 -46.83 18.49
N ARG A 28 -27.79 -47.51 17.42
CA ARG A 28 -27.32 -47.23 16.04
C ARG A 28 -28.02 -45.99 15.47
N PHE A 29 -27.26 -45.10 14.84
CA PHE A 29 -27.78 -44.19 13.82
C PHE A 29 -26.74 -44.02 12.71
N CYS A 30 -27.02 -44.57 11.52
CA CYS A 30 -26.16 -44.42 10.35
C CYS A 30 -26.52 -43.11 9.62
N LEU A 31 -25.80 -42.02 9.92
CA LEU A 31 -25.81 -40.84 9.07
C LEU A 31 -24.83 -41.03 7.91
N TYR A 32 -25.35 -40.99 6.67
CA TYR A 32 -24.52 -40.86 5.48
C TYR A 32 -23.91 -39.45 5.45
N PHE A 33 -22.69 -39.31 5.96
CA PHE A 33 -21.89 -38.10 5.70
C PHE A 33 -21.40 -38.14 4.25
N LEU A 34 -22.15 -37.44 3.38
CA LEU A 34 -21.68 -37.04 2.06
C LEU A 34 -20.51 -36.06 2.25
N LEU A 35 -19.28 -36.60 2.24
CA LEU A 35 -18.05 -35.83 2.17
C LEU A 35 -17.97 -35.15 0.79
N LEU A 36 -18.66 -34.01 0.67
CA LEU A 36 -18.36 -33.01 -0.33
C LEU A 36 -16.93 -32.52 -0.08
N ALA A 37 -15.99 -33.12 -0.78
CA ALA A 37 -14.60 -32.69 -0.82
C ALA A 37 -14.52 -31.35 -1.57
N TRP A 38 -14.85 -30.26 -0.85
CA TRP A 38 -14.31 -28.95 -1.21
C TRP A 38 -12.79 -29.10 -1.35
N PRO A 39 -12.18 -28.66 -2.47
CA PRO A 39 -10.74 -28.63 -2.54
C PRO A 39 -10.25 -27.62 -1.50
N PHE A 40 -9.69 -28.14 -0.40
CA PHE A 40 -8.83 -27.34 0.46
C PHE A 40 -7.70 -26.82 -0.43
N ALA A 41 -7.77 -25.54 -0.78
CA ALA A 41 -6.67 -24.89 -1.47
C ALA A 41 -5.44 -25.06 -0.57
N CYS A 42 -4.42 -25.75 -1.09
CA CYS A 42 -3.18 -25.96 -0.36
C CYS A 42 -2.42 -24.63 -0.38
N HIS A 43 -2.63 -23.80 0.66
CA HIS A 43 -1.93 -22.53 0.83
C HIS A 43 -0.47 -22.86 1.11
N GLY A 44 0.43 -22.41 0.25
CA GLY A 44 1.85 -22.71 0.37
C GLY A 44 2.46 -21.94 1.54
N ASP A 45 3.09 -22.66 2.47
CA ASP A 45 4.05 -22.06 3.39
C ASP A 45 5.33 -21.63 2.64
N ALA A 46 6.22 -20.91 3.33
CA ALA A 46 7.44 -20.39 2.71
C ALA A 46 8.28 -21.50 2.03
N ASP A 47 8.38 -22.68 2.63
CA ASP A 47 9.09 -23.83 2.06
C ASP A 47 8.39 -24.40 0.80
N THR A 48 7.06 -24.53 0.82
CA THR A 48 6.29 -24.96 -0.36
C THR A 48 6.40 -23.96 -1.51
N ILE A 49 6.29 -22.66 -1.23
CA ILE A 49 6.50 -21.60 -2.22
C ILE A 49 7.94 -21.64 -2.75
N PHE A 50 8.92 -21.85 -1.86
CA PHE A 50 10.33 -21.96 -2.21
C PHE A 50 10.62 -23.15 -3.15
N ARG A 51 10.28 -24.37 -2.73
CA ARG A 51 10.55 -25.59 -3.50
C ARG A 51 9.90 -25.59 -4.88
N ASN A 52 8.72 -24.99 -5.01
CA ASN A 52 7.99 -24.96 -6.27
C ASN A 52 8.45 -23.84 -7.23
N ASN A 53 8.98 -22.70 -6.73
CA ASN A 53 9.23 -21.52 -7.56
C ASN A 53 10.69 -21.05 -7.64
N SER A 54 11.56 -21.45 -6.70
CA SER A 54 12.99 -21.07 -6.72
C SER A 54 13.72 -21.47 -8.00
N GLY A 55 13.27 -22.55 -8.65
CA GLY A 55 13.76 -22.96 -9.96
C GLY A 55 13.57 -21.91 -11.06
N ALA A 56 12.59 -21.01 -10.96
CA ALA A 56 12.34 -19.94 -11.94
C ALA A 56 13.03 -18.59 -11.61
N VAL A 57 13.70 -18.48 -10.45
CA VAL A 57 14.38 -17.24 -10.01
C VAL A 57 15.84 -17.25 -10.46
N VAL A 58 16.35 -16.07 -10.83
CA VAL A 58 17.68 -15.88 -11.42
C VAL A 58 18.39 -14.65 -10.85
N VAL A 59 19.73 -14.63 -10.93
CA VAL A 59 20.53 -13.40 -10.75
C VAL A 59 20.66 -12.73 -12.11
N VAL A 60 20.44 -11.41 -12.18
CA VAL A 60 20.74 -10.59 -13.37
C VAL A 60 21.96 -9.73 -13.06
N ALA A 61 22.96 -9.74 -13.96
CA ALA A 61 24.17 -8.93 -13.84
C ALA A 61 24.42 -8.13 -15.13
N SER A 62 24.68 -6.83 -14.97
CA SER A 62 24.91 -5.87 -16.05
C SER A 62 26.37 -5.42 -16.10
N PHE A 63 26.87 -5.21 -17.31
CA PHE A 63 28.28 -4.90 -17.58
C PHE A 63 28.43 -3.75 -18.59
N ASP A 64 29.50 -2.96 -18.43
CA ASP A 64 29.92 -1.96 -19.41
C ASP A 64 30.61 -2.61 -20.65
N GLU A 65 30.97 -1.78 -21.64
CA GLU A 65 31.69 -2.19 -22.86
C GLU A 65 33.04 -2.87 -22.58
N ARG A 66 33.65 -2.59 -21.42
CA ARG A 66 34.93 -3.13 -20.99
C ARG A 66 34.78 -4.44 -20.20
N GLY A 67 33.54 -4.84 -19.90
CA GLY A 67 33.21 -6.04 -19.13
C GLY A 67 33.24 -5.86 -17.62
N ASN A 68 33.32 -4.63 -17.09
CA ASN A 68 33.21 -4.36 -15.66
C ASN A 68 31.75 -4.51 -15.21
N PRO A 69 31.47 -5.11 -14.04
CA PRO A 69 30.12 -5.16 -13.50
C PRO A 69 29.67 -3.76 -13.04
N ILE A 70 28.52 -3.30 -13.54
CA ILE A 70 27.92 -2.00 -13.19
C ILE A 70 26.64 -2.14 -12.35
N GLY A 71 26.00 -3.30 -12.38
CA GLY A 71 24.80 -3.59 -11.59
C GLY A 71 24.57 -5.08 -11.39
N GLN A 72 23.85 -5.41 -10.30
CA GLN A 72 23.37 -6.75 -10.03
C GLN A 72 22.00 -6.68 -9.34
N GLY A 73 21.10 -7.55 -9.74
CA GLY A 73 19.79 -7.75 -9.13
C GLY A 73 19.29 -9.17 -9.32
N SER A 74 18.01 -9.34 -9.08
CA SER A 74 17.27 -10.58 -9.29
C SER A 74 16.40 -10.45 -10.54
N GLY A 75 15.92 -11.59 -11.02
CA GLY A 75 14.87 -11.67 -12.02
C GLY A 75 14.09 -12.97 -11.85
N PHE A 76 13.08 -13.15 -12.69
CA PHE A 76 12.37 -14.42 -12.79
C PHE A 76 12.00 -14.74 -14.23
N ILE A 77 12.11 -16.02 -14.57
CA ILE A 77 11.72 -16.57 -15.85
C ILE A 77 10.19 -16.63 -15.90
N VAL A 78 9.61 -16.10 -16.98
CA VAL A 78 8.15 -15.97 -17.16
C VAL A 78 7.60 -16.80 -18.33
N SER A 79 8.47 -17.40 -19.14
CA SER A 79 8.08 -18.28 -20.23
C SER A 79 9.14 -19.38 -20.49
N PRO A 80 8.76 -20.60 -20.90
CA PRO A 80 9.72 -21.69 -21.09
C PRO A 80 10.76 -21.48 -22.18
N ASP A 81 10.52 -20.55 -23.12
CA ASP A 81 11.50 -20.12 -24.12
C ASP A 81 12.54 -19.13 -23.57
N GLY A 82 12.43 -18.71 -22.32
CA GLY A 82 13.45 -17.94 -21.62
C GLY A 82 13.27 -16.42 -21.62
N LYS A 83 12.03 -15.89 -21.58
CA LYS A 83 11.86 -14.48 -21.18
C LYS A 83 12.10 -14.34 -19.68
N VAL A 84 12.82 -13.30 -19.27
CA VAL A 84 13.15 -12.99 -17.87
C VAL A 84 12.73 -11.56 -17.54
N VAL A 85 11.97 -11.40 -16.48
CA VAL A 85 11.56 -10.09 -15.95
C VAL A 85 12.54 -9.65 -14.87
N THR A 86 12.88 -8.35 -14.86
CA THR A 86 13.67 -7.68 -13.83
C THR A 86 13.35 -6.17 -13.81
N ASN A 87 13.95 -5.41 -12.90
CA ASN A 87 13.83 -3.95 -12.91
C ASN A 87 14.76 -3.31 -13.95
N TYR A 88 14.37 -2.17 -14.51
CA TYR A 88 15.23 -1.43 -15.43
C TYR A 88 16.51 -0.92 -14.74
N HIS A 89 16.44 -0.49 -13.48
CA HIS A 89 17.60 -0.04 -12.71
C HIS A 89 18.66 -1.14 -12.44
N VAL A 90 18.33 -2.41 -12.67
CA VAL A 90 19.30 -3.52 -12.60
C VAL A 90 20.12 -3.64 -13.89
N VAL A 91 19.57 -3.19 -15.02
CA VAL A 91 20.16 -3.34 -16.37
C VAL A 91 20.50 -2.01 -17.06
N THR A 92 20.17 -0.88 -16.44
CA THR A 92 20.54 0.48 -16.87
C THR A 92 22.03 0.60 -17.23
N MET A 93 22.34 1.33 -18.30
CA MET A 93 23.68 1.52 -18.87
C MET A 93 24.44 0.25 -19.30
N ALA A 94 23.79 -0.93 -19.35
CA ALA A 94 24.44 -2.18 -19.71
C ALA A 94 24.74 -2.28 -21.21
N SER A 95 26.01 -2.42 -21.57
CA SER A 95 26.45 -2.83 -22.91
C SER A 95 26.31 -4.35 -23.09
N ARG A 96 26.33 -5.12 -21.99
CA ARG A 96 26.09 -6.57 -21.97
C ARG A 96 25.38 -6.97 -20.68
N ILE A 97 24.46 -7.94 -20.77
CA ILE A 97 23.77 -8.52 -19.62
C ILE A 97 24.03 -10.03 -19.59
N LYS A 98 24.24 -10.61 -18.41
CA LYS A 98 24.26 -12.06 -18.18
C LYS A 98 23.26 -12.43 -17.09
N VAL A 99 22.72 -13.63 -17.18
CA VAL A 99 21.75 -14.16 -16.21
C VAL A 99 22.26 -15.47 -15.64
N LYS A 100 22.41 -15.56 -14.32
CA LYS A 100 22.78 -16.80 -13.63
C LYS A 100 21.54 -17.54 -13.18
N HIS A 101 21.42 -18.80 -13.58
CA HIS A 101 20.32 -19.71 -13.30
C HIS A 101 20.89 -20.98 -12.65
N GLY A 102 20.83 -21.04 -11.32
CA GLY A 102 21.61 -22.02 -10.54
C GLY A 102 23.09 -21.99 -10.94
N ASN A 103 23.70 -23.15 -11.17
CA ASN A 103 25.12 -23.23 -11.54
C ASN A 103 25.46 -22.76 -12.97
N THR A 104 24.46 -22.41 -13.81
CA THR A 104 24.68 -22.02 -15.21
C THR A 104 24.61 -20.50 -15.38
N VAL A 105 25.45 -19.93 -16.25
CA VAL A 105 25.38 -18.52 -16.66
C VAL A 105 25.00 -18.46 -18.13
N HIS A 106 23.90 -17.78 -18.41
CA HIS A 106 23.33 -17.61 -19.74
C HIS A 106 23.65 -16.21 -20.29
N ASP A 107 23.93 -16.15 -21.58
CA ASP A 107 23.95 -14.91 -22.33
C ASP A 107 22.53 -14.52 -22.78
N VAL A 108 22.30 -13.22 -22.90
CA VAL A 108 21.02 -12.59 -23.25
C VAL A 108 21.02 -12.28 -24.75
N GLU A 109 20.01 -12.75 -25.48
CA GLU A 109 19.83 -12.50 -26.94
C GLU A 109 19.38 -11.05 -27.22
N GLY A 110 18.91 -10.34 -26.20
CA GLY A 110 18.44 -8.95 -26.28
C GLY A 110 17.34 -8.67 -25.25
N LEU A 111 16.74 -7.49 -25.34
CA LEU A 111 15.57 -7.10 -24.55
C LEU A 111 14.34 -7.07 -25.45
N THR A 112 13.27 -7.74 -25.02
CA THR A 112 11.95 -7.77 -25.71
C THR A 112 11.05 -6.61 -25.29
N HIS A 113 11.33 -6.00 -24.14
CA HIS A 113 10.69 -4.77 -23.68
C HIS A 113 11.58 -4.06 -22.67
N VAL A 114 11.68 -2.74 -22.81
CA VAL A 114 12.09 -1.82 -21.75
C VAL A 114 10.94 -0.85 -21.48
N ASP A 115 10.73 -0.53 -20.21
CA ASP A 115 9.91 0.57 -19.72
C ASP A 115 10.67 1.23 -18.56
N SER A 116 11.43 2.28 -18.87
CA SER A 116 12.22 3.03 -17.89
C SER A 116 11.37 3.92 -16.99
N ASP A 117 10.13 4.24 -17.39
CA ASP A 117 9.20 5.06 -16.59
C ASP A 117 8.55 4.26 -15.46
N ASN A 118 8.40 2.95 -15.66
CA ASN A 118 7.89 2.01 -14.68
C ASN A 118 8.97 1.12 -14.05
N ASP A 119 10.26 1.37 -14.33
CA ASP A 119 11.39 0.61 -13.81
C ASP A 119 11.33 -0.89 -14.16
N LEU A 120 11.06 -1.23 -15.43
CA LEU A 120 10.89 -2.61 -15.91
C LEU A 120 11.73 -2.95 -17.15
N ALA A 121 12.25 -4.18 -17.18
CA ALA A 121 12.90 -4.77 -18.34
C ALA A 121 12.49 -6.25 -18.50
N ILE A 122 12.31 -6.69 -19.75
CA ILE A 122 12.02 -8.08 -20.12
C ILE A 122 13.11 -8.58 -21.07
N LEU A 123 14.07 -9.30 -20.51
CA LEU A 123 15.22 -9.88 -21.19
C LEU A 123 14.81 -11.16 -21.93
N LYS A 124 15.57 -11.53 -22.96
CA LYS A 124 15.49 -12.83 -23.64
C LYS A 124 16.77 -13.61 -23.40
N LEU A 125 16.67 -14.80 -22.80
CA LEU A 125 17.78 -15.73 -22.68
C LEU A 125 18.05 -16.46 -24.00
N THR A 126 19.31 -16.82 -24.19
CA THR A 126 19.75 -17.77 -25.22
C THR A 126 18.93 -19.07 -25.21
N LYS A 127 18.56 -19.54 -26.41
CA LYS A 127 17.70 -20.72 -26.65
C LYS A 127 17.95 -21.90 -25.70
N GLY A 128 16.95 -22.20 -24.87
CA GLY A 128 16.94 -23.31 -23.92
C GLY A 128 15.52 -23.84 -23.64
N LYS A 129 15.37 -24.56 -22.52
CA LYS A 129 14.06 -24.88 -21.90
C LYS A 129 14.13 -24.50 -20.43
N TYR A 130 13.36 -23.50 -20.04
CA TYR A 130 13.46 -22.91 -18.71
C TYR A 130 12.20 -23.18 -17.87
N PRO A 131 12.32 -23.39 -16.55
CA PRO A 131 11.17 -23.39 -15.64
C PRO A 131 10.63 -21.96 -15.52
N ALA A 132 9.32 -21.78 -15.71
CA ALA A 132 8.67 -20.47 -15.70
C ALA A 132 7.80 -20.29 -14.44
N ALA A 133 7.90 -19.13 -13.80
CA ALA A 133 7.03 -18.73 -12.70
C ALA A 133 5.61 -18.46 -13.23
N LYS A 134 4.59 -18.85 -12.47
CA LYS A 134 3.18 -18.59 -12.84
C LYS A 134 2.86 -17.11 -12.57
N ILE A 135 2.44 -16.38 -13.60
CA ILE A 135 1.95 -15.00 -13.44
C ILE A 135 0.55 -15.00 -12.82
N GLY A 136 0.35 -14.16 -11.81
CA GLY A 136 -0.93 -13.91 -11.15
C GLY A 136 -1.61 -12.63 -11.64
N ASN A 137 -2.31 -11.96 -10.74
CA ASN A 137 -2.95 -10.65 -10.98
C ASN A 137 -2.77 -9.79 -9.72
N SER A 138 -2.26 -8.56 -9.88
CA SER A 138 -2.08 -7.61 -8.77
C SER A 138 -3.39 -7.01 -8.25
N ASP A 139 -4.43 -6.93 -9.09
CA ASP A 139 -5.62 -6.09 -8.84
C ASP A 139 -6.62 -6.77 -7.89
N VAL A 140 -6.42 -8.06 -7.63
CA VAL A 140 -7.21 -8.85 -6.66
C VAL A 140 -6.55 -8.91 -5.28
N LEU A 141 -5.31 -8.43 -5.15
CA LEU A 141 -4.50 -8.46 -3.94
C LEU A 141 -5.07 -7.53 -2.86
N ARG A 142 -4.96 -7.91 -1.58
CA ARG A 142 -5.52 -7.14 -0.45
C ARG A 142 -4.51 -6.92 0.67
N VAL A 143 -4.69 -5.80 1.38
CA VAL A 143 -3.93 -5.52 2.61
C VAL A 143 -4.25 -6.59 3.65
N GLY A 144 -3.21 -7.17 4.25
CA GLY A 144 -3.29 -8.31 5.17
C GLY A 144 -3.07 -9.69 4.52
N GLU A 145 -3.13 -9.81 3.19
CA GLU A 145 -2.80 -11.09 2.52
C GLU A 145 -1.31 -11.40 2.62
N LYS A 146 -0.97 -12.68 2.75
CA LYS A 146 0.42 -13.15 2.79
C LYS A 146 1.09 -13.06 1.43
N VAL A 147 2.35 -12.66 1.46
CA VAL A 147 3.22 -12.59 0.27
C VAL A 147 4.65 -13.05 0.60
N TYR A 148 5.32 -13.58 -0.41
CA TYR A 148 6.64 -14.16 -0.32
C TYR A 148 7.56 -13.48 -1.33
N ALA A 149 8.46 -12.63 -0.84
CA ALA A 149 9.49 -12.03 -1.68
C ALA A 149 10.60 -13.05 -1.90
N MET A 150 11.01 -13.27 -3.15
CA MET A 150 12.13 -14.16 -3.48
C MET A 150 13.16 -13.42 -4.34
N GLY A 151 14.44 -13.66 -4.09
CA GLY A 151 15.53 -13.07 -4.86
C GLY A 151 16.90 -13.53 -4.39
N SER A 152 17.93 -13.17 -5.15
CA SER A 152 19.32 -13.60 -4.97
C SER A 152 20.21 -12.41 -4.64
N PRO A 153 20.23 -11.97 -3.37
CA PRO A 153 21.04 -10.83 -2.93
C PRO A 153 22.54 -11.12 -2.97
N GLN A 154 23.35 -10.08 -2.78
CA GLN A 154 24.81 -10.18 -2.92
C GLN A 154 25.41 -11.26 -1.99
N GLY A 155 25.85 -12.38 -2.59
CA GLY A 155 26.47 -13.52 -1.89
C GLY A 155 25.53 -14.70 -1.59
N LEU A 156 24.23 -14.62 -1.87
CA LEU A 156 23.27 -15.70 -1.65
C LEU A 156 22.34 -15.89 -2.86
N GLU A 157 22.16 -17.13 -3.29
CA GLU A 157 21.16 -17.47 -4.31
C GLU A 157 19.85 -17.91 -3.67
N ASN A 158 18.74 -17.46 -4.24
CA ASN A 158 17.38 -17.83 -3.87
C ASN A 158 17.12 -17.74 -2.36
N THR A 159 17.23 -16.52 -1.82
CA THR A 159 16.63 -16.18 -0.52
C THR A 159 15.13 -15.98 -0.67
N ILE A 160 14.36 -16.37 0.35
CA ILE A 160 12.92 -16.10 0.46
C ILE A 160 12.64 -15.36 1.77
N SER A 161 11.66 -14.46 1.76
CA SER A 161 11.13 -13.80 2.96
C SER A 161 9.61 -13.78 2.92
N GLU A 162 8.98 -14.34 3.94
CA GLU A 162 7.54 -14.24 4.18
C GLU A 162 7.18 -12.87 4.78
N GLY A 163 5.99 -12.39 4.46
CA GLY A 163 5.36 -11.24 5.09
C GLY A 163 3.92 -11.08 4.64
N ILE A 164 3.38 -9.88 4.84
CA ILE A 164 2.04 -9.50 4.39
C ILE A 164 2.09 -8.24 3.54
N VAL A 165 1.07 -8.02 2.73
CA VAL A 165 0.78 -6.72 2.11
C VAL A 165 0.37 -5.75 3.22
N SER A 166 1.22 -4.78 3.53
CA SER A 166 0.99 -3.76 4.56
C SER A 166 0.31 -2.50 4.01
N GLY A 167 0.25 -2.35 2.68
CA GLY A 167 -0.52 -1.30 2.03
C GLY A 167 -0.52 -1.44 0.51
N ILE A 168 -1.58 -0.97 -0.14
CA ILE A 168 -1.63 -0.79 -1.59
C ILE A 168 -1.69 0.73 -1.82
N ARG A 169 -0.66 1.28 -2.47
CA ARG A 169 -0.46 2.73 -2.58
C ARG A 169 -0.69 3.17 -4.03
N LYS A 170 -1.86 3.75 -4.32
CA LYS A 170 -2.10 4.46 -5.58
C LYS A 170 -1.18 5.68 -5.63
N ILE A 171 -0.22 5.67 -6.55
CA ILE A 171 0.79 6.73 -6.74
C ILE A 171 0.58 7.49 -8.06
N ASP A 172 -0.06 6.83 -9.00
CA ASP A 172 -0.39 7.23 -10.37
C ASP A 172 -1.89 6.94 -10.59
N LYS A 173 -2.47 7.44 -11.67
CA LYS A 173 -3.83 7.08 -12.13
C LYS A 173 -4.00 5.57 -12.33
N ASN A 174 -2.98 4.91 -12.87
CA ASN A 174 -2.95 3.51 -13.29
C ASN A 174 -2.07 2.61 -12.42
N ILE A 175 -1.16 3.15 -11.59
CA ILE A 175 -0.17 2.38 -10.82
C ILE A 175 -0.47 2.43 -9.33
N SER A 176 -0.65 1.26 -8.74
CA SER A 176 -0.67 1.05 -7.30
C SER A 176 0.49 0.16 -6.87
N ILE A 177 1.47 0.71 -6.15
CA ILE A 177 2.61 -0.07 -5.65
C ILE A 177 2.22 -0.85 -4.39
N ILE A 178 2.76 -2.06 -4.29
CA ILE A 178 2.51 -2.99 -3.20
C ILE A 178 3.54 -2.70 -2.12
N GLN A 179 3.10 -2.18 -0.98
CA GLN A 179 3.92 -2.09 0.23
C GLN A 179 3.76 -3.38 1.04
N MET A 180 4.88 -3.97 1.49
CA MET A 180 4.89 -5.25 2.19
C MET A 180 5.73 -5.22 3.47
N THR A 181 5.57 -6.23 4.33
CA THR A 181 6.50 -6.51 5.44
C THR A 181 7.60 -7.51 5.08
N ALA A 182 7.41 -8.32 4.03
CA ALA A 182 8.41 -9.28 3.55
C ALA A 182 9.74 -8.55 3.25
N ALA A 183 10.84 -9.02 3.84
CA ALA A 183 12.13 -8.36 3.75
C ALA A 183 12.74 -8.47 2.34
N ILE A 184 13.28 -7.36 1.83
CA ILE A 184 14.13 -7.35 0.64
C ILE A 184 15.50 -6.78 1.00
N SER A 185 16.55 -7.28 0.35
CA SER A 185 17.94 -6.86 0.61
C SER A 185 18.64 -6.47 -0.70
N ARG A 186 19.88 -5.97 -0.63
CA ARG A 186 20.60 -5.49 -1.83
C ARG A 186 20.83 -6.64 -2.81
N GLY A 187 20.28 -6.48 -4.02
CA GLY A 187 20.25 -7.51 -5.07
C GLY A 187 18.90 -8.23 -5.20
N SER A 188 17.95 -8.05 -4.28
CA SER A 188 16.58 -8.59 -4.41
C SER A 188 15.70 -7.84 -5.43
N SER A 189 16.09 -6.62 -5.88
CA SER A 189 15.37 -5.87 -6.93
C SER A 189 15.18 -6.70 -8.19
N GLY A 190 14.01 -6.61 -8.83
CA GLY A 190 13.60 -7.41 -9.98
C GLY A 190 13.13 -8.83 -9.64
N GLY A 191 13.28 -9.27 -8.38
CA GLY A 191 12.81 -10.57 -7.91
C GLY A 191 11.27 -10.64 -7.78
N PRO A 192 10.66 -11.83 -7.91
CA PRO A 192 9.21 -11.98 -7.82
C PRO A 192 8.70 -11.86 -6.37
N LEU A 193 7.51 -11.26 -6.25
CA LEU A 193 6.66 -11.35 -5.08
C LEU A 193 5.54 -12.36 -5.35
N PHE A 194 5.54 -13.50 -4.67
CA PHE A 194 4.51 -14.52 -4.79
C PHE A 194 3.37 -14.34 -3.79
N ASN A 195 2.17 -14.79 -4.13
CA ASN A 195 1.08 -15.05 -3.18
C ASN A 195 1.11 -16.51 -2.67
N GLU A 196 0.21 -16.86 -1.74
CA GLU A 196 0.07 -18.22 -1.17
C GLU A 196 -0.26 -19.33 -2.19
N ARG A 197 -0.57 -18.99 -3.45
CA ARG A 197 -0.81 -19.94 -4.55
C ARG A 197 0.43 -20.15 -5.44
N GLY A 198 1.57 -19.53 -5.11
CA GLY A 198 2.78 -19.55 -5.93
C GLY A 198 2.65 -18.72 -7.22
N GLU A 199 1.74 -17.74 -7.26
CA GLU A 199 1.58 -16.85 -8.40
C GLU A 199 2.32 -15.53 -8.14
N VAL A 200 3.10 -15.06 -9.11
CA VAL A 200 3.74 -13.74 -9.04
C VAL A 200 2.66 -12.67 -9.09
N VAL A 201 2.55 -11.86 -8.04
CA VAL A 201 1.63 -10.72 -7.92
C VAL A 201 2.35 -9.36 -7.96
N GLY A 202 3.67 -9.34 -7.80
CA GLY A 202 4.48 -8.15 -7.96
C GLY A 202 5.96 -8.42 -8.26
N ILE A 203 6.69 -7.34 -8.53
CA ILE A 203 8.12 -7.33 -8.86
C ILE A 203 8.81 -6.45 -7.82
N ALA A 204 9.60 -7.05 -6.93
CA ALA A 204 10.26 -6.35 -5.83
C ALA A 204 11.19 -5.24 -6.37
N THR A 205 11.07 -4.01 -5.85
CA THR A 205 11.94 -2.89 -6.20
C THR A 205 12.40 -2.15 -4.94
N PHE A 206 13.68 -1.78 -4.89
CA PHE A 206 14.30 -1.16 -3.73
C PHE A 206 14.30 0.37 -3.84
N LEU A 207 13.20 0.99 -3.40
CA LEU A 207 13.10 2.46 -3.36
C LEU A 207 13.87 3.00 -2.15
N ILE A 208 15.03 3.61 -2.40
CA ILE A 208 15.92 4.07 -1.33
C ILE A 208 15.32 5.28 -0.60
N ALA A 209 14.90 5.05 0.65
CA ALA A 209 14.69 6.10 1.63
C ALA A 209 15.50 5.76 2.90
N GLU A 210 16.37 6.67 3.33
CA GLU A 210 17.37 6.36 4.36
C GLU A 210 16.73 5.95 5.72
N THR A 211 17.42 4.99 6.35
CA THR A 211 17.22 4.50 7.74
C THR A 211 15.93 3.76 8.07
N GLN A 212 15.06 3.40 7.12
CA GLN A 212 13.92 2.49 7.36
C GLN A 212 13.70 1.53 6.19
N ASN A 213 13.48 0.25 6.49
CA ASN A 213 13.20 -0.78 5.50
C ASN A 213 11.73 -0.71 5.04
N LEU A 214 11.42 0.19 4.11
CA LEU A 214 10.20 0.09 3.33
C LEU A 214 10.43 -0.85 2.15
N ASN A 215 9.72 -1.98 2.16
CA ASN A 215 9.80 -2.99 1.11
C ASN A 215 8.63 -2.78 0.14
N PHE A 216 8.94 -2.63 -1.16
CA PHE A 216 7.98 -2.34 -2.20
C PHE A 216 8.07 -3.34 -3.36
N ALA A 217 6.94 -3.55 -4.04
CA ALA A 217 6.90 -4.16 -5.36
C ALA A 217 6.03 -3.35 -6.33
N LEU A 218 6.45 -3.35 -7.58
CA LEU A 218 5.63 -2.94 -8.71
C LEU A 218 4.54 -4.00 -8.95
N PRO A 219 3.30 -3.63 -9.31
CA PRO A 219 2.25 -4.59 -9.62
C PRO A 219 2.59 -5.41 -10.87
N VAL A 220 2.39 -6.73 -10.83
CA VAL A 220 2.75 -7.64 -11.95
C VAL A 220 1.99 -7.32 -13.25
N ASN A 221 0.82 -6.68 -13.17
CA ASN A 221 0.02 -6.38 -14.36
C ASN A 221 0.72 -5.40 -15.34
N LEU A 222 1.77 -4.69 -14.92
CA LEU A 222 2.57 -3.81 -15.78
C LEU A 222 3.33 -4.59 -16.88
N ILE A 223 3.85 -5.79 -16.59
CA ILE A 223 4.61 -6.55 -17.60
C ILE A 223 3.72 -7.19 -18.68
N THR A 224 2.39 -7.28 -18.47
CA THR A 224 1.48 -8.05 -19.34
C THR A 224 1.54 -7.63 -20.82
N GLN A 225 1.65 -6.33 -21.12
CA GLN A 225 1.81 -5.86 -22.50
C GLN A 225 3.20 -6.17 -23.09
N GLY A 226 4.23 -6.16 -22.25
CA GLY A 226 5.60 -6.52 -22.62
C GLY A 226 5.77 -8.00 -22.95
N LEU A 227 5.09 -8.88 -22.21
CA LEU A 227 5.16 -10.34 -22.42
C LEU A 227 4.74 -10.76 -23.83
N ALA A 228 3.88 -9.98 -24.49
CA ALA A 228 3.44 -10.21 -25.87
C ALA A 228 4.50 -9.85 -26.94
N LYS A 229 5.47 -8.97 -26.61
CA LYS A 229 6.48 -8.49 -27.57
C LYS A 229 7.54 -9.55 -27.86
N SER A 230 8.00 -9.61 -29.11
CA SER A 230 9.01 -10.58 -29.59
C SER A 230 10.29 -9.94 -30.13
N ASP A 231 10.23 -8.66 -30.52
CA ASP A 231 11.32 -7.96 -31.19
C ASP A 231 12.47 -7.75 -30.22
N LEU A 232 13.71 -8.01 -30.67
CA LEU A 232 14.90 -7.92 -29.83
C LEU A 232 15.64 -6.61 -30.08
N VAL A 233 15.95 -5.91 -28.99
CA VAL A 233 16.84 -4.74 -28.98
C VAL A 233 18.10 -5.10 -28.19
N GLU A 234 19.27 -4.80 -28.74
CA GLU A 234 20.56 -5.06 -28.09
C GLU A 234 20.71 -4.26 -26.78
N PRO A 235 21.37 -4.78 -25.74
CA PRO A 235 21.48 -4.10 -24.43
C PRO A 235 22.02 -2.66 -24.54
N VAL A 236 23.02 -2.43 -25.38
CA VAL A 236 23.63 -1.10 -25.58
C VAL A 236 22.65 -0.04 -26.13
N GLU A 237 21.63 -0.46 -26.88
CA GLU A 237 20.55 0.44 -27.33
C GLU A 237 19.41 0.50 -26.31
N ALA A 238 18.97 -0.66 -25.80
CA ALA A 238 17.83 -0.77 -24.91
C ALA A 238 18.05 -0.11 -23.53
N CYS A 239 19.29 -0.16 -23.02
CA CYS A 239 19.65 0.28 -21.68
C CYS A 239 20.35 1.64 -21.63
N ARG A 240 20.37 2.40 -22.72
CA ARG A 240 21.15 3.65 -22.88
C ARG A 240 20.77 4.83 -21.97
N VAL A 241 19.72 4.70 -21.16
CA VAL A 241 19.25 5.75 -20.24
C VAL A 241 19.69 5.42 -18.82
N ASP A 242 20.45 6.28 -18.16
CA ASP A 242 20.78 6.14 -16.73
C ASP A 242 19.52 6.34 -15.89
N PHE A 243 19.00 5.27 -15.31
CA PHE A 243 17.81 5.30 -14.46
C PHE A 243 17.93 6.33 -13.33
N ASN A 244 19.13 6.51 -12.74
CA ASN A 244 19.37 7.41 -11.61
C ASN A 244 19.24 8.90 -11.97
N GLN A 245 19.07 9.21 -13.25
CA GLN A 245 18.83 10.56 -13.77
C GLN A 245 17.43 10.72 -14.40
N THR A 246 16.56 9.70 -14.34
CA THR A 246 15.20 9.75 -14.89
C THR A 246 14.21 10.51 -13.99
N ALA A 247 13.19 11.10 -14.60
CA ALA A 247 12.04 11.67 -13.89
C ALA A 247 11.34 10.62 -13.01
N ALA A 248 11.26 9.36 -13.49
CA ALA A 248 10.69 8.22 -12.78
C ALA A 248 11.44 7.87 -11.49
N CYS A 249 12.77 7.72 -11.53
CA CYS A 249 13.57 7.43 -10.33
C CYS A 249 13.38 8.51 -9.24
N PHE A 250 13.44 9.78 -9.62
CA PHE A 250 13.20 10.89 -8.70
C PHE A 250 11.74 10.95 -8.19
N PHE A 251 10.76 10.56 -9.01
CA PHE A 251 9.37 10.42 -8.59
C PHE A 251 9.20 9.29 -7.56
N TYR A 252 9.73 8.08 -7.82
CA TYR A 252 9.66 6.96 -6.88
C TYR A 252 10.40 7.24 -5.56
N GLN A 253 11.54 7.93 -5.59
CA GLN A 253 12.21 8.43 -4.37
C GLN A 253 11.33 9.41 -3.59
N GLY A 254 10.68 10.34 -4.29
CA GLY A 254 9.76 11.30 -3.66
C GLY A 254 8.54 10.61 -3.03
N VAL A 255 7.98 9.61 -3.69
CA VAL A 255 6.91 8.75 -3.16
C VAL A 255 7.36 8.02 -1.89
N ALA A 256 8.53 7.39 -1.91
CA ALA A 256 9.06 6.67 -0.74
C ALA A 256 9.28 7.61 0.46
N TYR A 257 9.85 8.80 0.23
CA TYR A 257 9.99 9.81 1.28
C TYR A 257 8.64 10.36 1.77
N GLY A 258 7.66 10.54 0.88
CA GLY A 258 6.31 10.95 1.24
C GLY A 258 5.58 9.91 2.10
N ILE A 259 5.78 8.62 1.85
CA ILE A 259 5.24 7.52 2.67
C ILE A 259 5.89 7.47 4.06
N LEU A 260 7.16 7.87 4.19
CA LEU A 260 7.83 8.07 5.49
C LEU A 260 7.46 9.38 6.20
N GLY A 261 6.61 10.23 5.63
CA GLY A 261 6.31 11.58 6.15
C GLY A 261 7.48 12.57 6.05
N ARG A 262 8.60 12.18 5.39
CA ARG A 262 9.77 13.04 5.12
C ARG A 262 9.47 13.96 3.93
N HIS A 263 8.47 14.81 4.09
CA HIS A 263 7.94 15.66 3.01
C HIS A 263 8.94 16.73 2.53
N ASP A 264 9.91 17.09 3.36
CA ASP A 264 11.10 17.88 2.99
C ASP A 264 11.88 17.22 1.85
N ARG A 265 12.28 15.95 2.04
CA ARG A 265 13.01 15.17 1.03
C ARG A 265 12.14 14.82 -0.17
N ALA A 266 10.85 14.54 0.08
CA ALA A 266 9.89 14.27 -0.98
C ALA A 266 9.78 15.45 -1.95
N VAL A 267 9.67 16.68 -1.43
CA VAL A 267 9.64 17.92 -2.22
C VAL A 267 10.87 18.04 -3.11
N ASP A 268 12.08 17.79 -2.60
CA ASP A 268 13.31 17.94 -3.39
C ASP A 268 13.48 16.82 -4.44
N SER A 269 13.11 15.57 -4.11
CA SER A 269 13.02 14.49 -5.10
C SER A 269 12.00 14.82 -6.21
N PHE A 270 10.80 15.27 -5.87
CA PHE A 270 9.80 15.66 -6.88
C PHE A 270 10.23 16.88 -7.72
N LYS A 271 10.94 17.86 -7.15
CA LYS A 271 11.54 18.95 -7.95
C LYS A 271 12.55 18.43 -8.96
N ARG A 272 13.40 17.47 -8.59
CA ARG A 272 14.35 16.83 -9.53
C ARG A 272 13.60 16.09 -10.64
N SER A 273 12.52 15.38 -10.31
CA SER A 273 11.62 14.77 -11.29
C SER A 273 11.06 15.83 -12.28
N LEU A 274 10.51 16.95 -11.77
CA LEU A 274 10.01 18.07 -12.60
C LEU A 274 11.10 18.86 -13.35
N THR A 275 12.38 18.63 -13.05
CA THR A 275 13.51 19.21 -13.80
C THR A 275 13.83 18.37 -15.04
N VAL A 276 13.54 17.07 -15.00
CA VAL A 276 13.72 16.14 -16.12
C VAL A 276 12.45 16.06 -16.98
N ASP A 277 11.28 15.96 -16.34
CA ASP A 277 9.96 16.01 -16.98
C ASP A 277 9.05 17.00 -16.23
N SER A 278 8.98 18.23 -16.72
CA SER A 278 8.13 19.28 -16.16
C SER A 278 6.62 19.06 -16.36
N GLY A 279 6.24 18.08 -17.18
CA GLY A 279 4.87 17.71 -17.51
C GLY A 279 4.32 16.51 -16.72
N ARG A 280 5.11 15.83 -15.89
CA ARG A 280 4.64 14.65 -15.14
C ARG A 280 3.57 15.02 -14.11
N VAL A 281 2.31 14.74 -14.44
CA VAL A 281 1.12 15.10 -13.65
C VAL A 281 1.19 14.49 -12.25
N GLU A 282 1.59 13.24 -12.15
CA GLU A 282 1.72 12.48 -10.90
C GLU A 282 2.75 13.12 -9.96
N THR A 283 3.86 13.62 -10.51
CA THR A 283 4.87 14.35 -9.75
C THR A 283 4.32 15.69 -9.24
N LEU A 284 3.59 16.44 -10.07
CA LEU A 284 2.92 17.68 -9.62
C LEU A 284 1.93 17.40 -8.49
N VAL A 285 1.14 16.33 -8.61
CA VAL A 285 0.14 15.94 -7.60
C VAL A 285 0.80 15.50 -6.30
N ASN A 286 1.81 14.64 -6.34
CA ASN A 286 2.48 14.16 -5.12
C ASN A 286 3.37 15.24 -4.46
N LEU A 287 3.91 16.18 -5.25
CA LEU A 287 4.54 17.41 -4.74
C LEU A 287 3.53 18.32 -4.03
N GLY A 288 2.36 18.55 -4.64
CA GLY A 288 1.27 19.33 -4.04
C GLY A 288 0.74 18.70 -2.74
N VAL A 289 0.65 17.37 -2.68
CA VAL A 289 0.33 16.64 -1.44
C VAL A 289 1.40 16.84 -0.36
N SER A 290 2.69 16.76 -0.74
CA SER A 290 3.79 16.97 0.22
C SER A 290 3.80 18.39 0.76
N TYR A 291 3.57 19.41 -0.08
CA TYR A 291 3.38 20.78 0.36
C TYR A 291 2.15 20.94 1.29
N ALA A 292 1.01 20.33 0.98
CA ALA A 292 -0.20 20.39 1.81
C ALA A 292 -0.02 19.77 3.21
N ASN A 293 0.86 18.76 3.34
CA ASN A 293 1.24 18.14 4.60
C ASN A 293 2.29 18.98 5.38
N MET A 294 3.05 19.83 4.70
CA MET A 294 3.99 20.80 5.32
C MET A 294 3.33 22.15 5.67
N GLU A 295 1.99 22.24 5.65
CA GLU A 295 1.20 23.48 5.75
C GLU A 295 1.51 24.55 4.67
N LYS A 296 2.20 24.17 3.60
CA LYS A 296 2.56 25.00 2.45
C LYS A 296 1.42 25.07 1.45
N LEU A 297 0.30 25.64 1.91
CA LEU A 297 -0.98 25.56 1.20
C LEU A 297 -0.98 26.37 -0.11
N GLY A 298 -0.16 27.42 -0.23
CA GLY A 298 0.01 28.18 -1.46
C GLY A 298 0.68 27.33 -2.55
N GLU A 299 1.87 26.82 -2.24
CA GLU A 299 2.63 25.96 -3.15
C GLU A 299 1.86 24.68 -3.53
N ALA A 300 1.04 24.15 -2.61
CA ALA A 300 0.13 23.04 -2.89
C ALA A 300 -0.95 23.39 -3.94
N VAL A 301 -1.59 24.56 -3.81
CA VAL A 301 -2.56 25.08 -4.79
C VAL A 301 -1.90 25.25 -6.16
N ASP A 302 -0.69 25.82 -6.21
CA ASP A 302 0.03 26.03 -7.48
C ASP A 302 0.35 24.73 -8.21
N MET A 303 0.81 23.69 -7.48
CA MET A 303 1.11 22.40 -8.11
C MET A 303 -0.15 21.66 -8.58
N PHE A 304 -1.26 21.72 -7.82
CA PHE A 304 -2.53 21.16 -8.30
C PHE A 304 -3.12 21.94 -9.48
N ASN A 305 -2.96 23.27 -9.53
CA ASN A 305 -3.36 24.07 -10.69
C ASN A 305 -2.51 23.75 -11.93
N ARG A 306 -1.20 23.50 -11.77
CA ARG A 306 -0.35 23.00 -12.87
C ARG A 306 -0.79 21.62 -13.36
N ALA A 307 -1.11 20.70 -12.45
CA ALA A 307 -1.65 19.39 -12.82
C ALA A 307 -2.99 19.51 -13.59
N LEU A 308 -3.89 20.39 -13.15
CA LEU A 308 -5.17 20.66 -13.82
C LEU A 308 -5.05 21.49 -15.11
N ALA A 309 -3.90 22.10 -15.40
CA ALA A 309 -3.63 22.69 -16.70
C ALA A 309 -3.29 21.61 -17.76
N LEU A 310 -2.80 20.45 -17.31
CA LEU A 310 -2.43 19.31 -18.15
C LEU A 310 -3.58 18.29 -18.24
N GLU A 311 -4.24 17.96 -17.12
CA GLU A 311 -5.48 17.16 -17.07
C GLU A 311 -6.64 17.96 -16.44
N PRO A 312 -7.36 18.80 -17.20
CA PRO A 312 -8.44 19.64 -16.66
C PRO A 312 -9.58 18.90 -15.97
N GLU A 313 -9.75 17.60 -16.25
CA GLU A 313 -10.84 16.77 -15.73
C GLU A 313 -10.37 15.70 -14.72
N ASN A 314 -9.13 15.77 -14.22
CA ASN A 314 -8.66 14.84 -13.19
C ASN A 314 -9.41 15.07 -11.86
N VAL A 315 -10.34 14.17 -11.58
CA VAL A 315 -11.27 14.26 -10.44
C VAL A 315 -10.59 14.13 -9.07
N ASP A 316 -9.54 13.31 -8.97
CA ASP A 316 -8.71 13.14 -7.76
C ASP A 316 -7.99 14.46 -7.42
N VAL A 317 -7.49 15.16 -8.44
CA VAL A 317 -6.78 16.44 -8.27
C VAL A 317 -7.75 17.58 -7.94
N LEU A 318 -8.93 17.61 -8.58
CA LEU A 318 -10.00 18.55 -8.22
C LEU A 318 -10.44 18.38 -6.76
N ALA A 319 -10.52 17.13 -6.27
CA ALA A 319 -10.83 16.84 -4.86
C ALA A 319 -9.71 17.31 -3.91
N ARG A 320 -8.43 17.04 -4.24
CA ARG A 320 -7.26 17.47 -3.45
C ARG A 320 -7.13 18.99 -3.40
N LEU A 321 -7.31 19.68 -4.52
CA LEU A 321 -7.36 21.15 -4.58
C LEU A 321 -8.52 21.71 -3.75
N GLY A 322 -9.70 21.09 -3.83
CA GLY A 322 -10.85 21.42 -3.00
C GLY A 322 -10.56 21.33 -1.51
N ARG A 323 -9.93 20.23 -1.07
CA ARG A 323 -9.47 20.04 0.31
C ARG A 323 -8.50 21.14 0.76
N VAL A 324 -7.53 21.53 -0.06
CA VAL A 324 -6.58 22.60 0.28
C VAL A 324 -7.26 23.97 0.35
N TYR A 325 -8.15 24.30 -0.60
CA TYR A 325 -8.94 25.54 -0.50
C TYR A 325 -9.83 25.58 0.75
N ALA A 326 -10.41 24.45 1.17
CA ALA A 326 -11.17 24.37 2.42
C ALA A 326 -10.27 24.62 3.64
N LYS A 327 -9.06 24.05 3.65
CA LYS A 327 -8.04 24.23 4.70
C LYS A 327 -7.53 25.69 4.79
N GLN A 328 -7.51 26.40 3.66
CA GLN A 328 -7.26 27.85 3.60
C GLN A 328 -8.47 28.71 4.01
N GLY A 329 -9.62 28.12 4.35
CA GLY A 329 -10.88 28.85 4.59
C GLY A 329 -11.54 29.41 3.32
N ASN A 330 -10.99 29.13 2.13
CA ASN A 330 -11.54 29.54 0.84
C ASN A 330 -12.65 28.57 0.39
N TYR A 331 -13.71 28.50 1.20
CA TYR A 331 -14.86 27.63 0.96
C TYR A 331 -15.55 27.88 -0.38
N ALA A 332 -15.43 29.08 -0.96
CA ALA A 332 -16.00 29.43 -2.26
C ALA A 332 -15.29 28.72 -3.42
N GLN A 333 -13.95 28.85 -3.53
CA GLN A 333 -13.20 28.12 -4.58
C GLN A 333 -13.19 26.61 -4.32
N SER A 334 -13.15 26.20 -3.04
CA SER A 334 -13.29 24.79 -2.66
C SER A 334 -14.60 24.19 -3.17
N THR A 335 -15.75 24.82 -2.90
CA THR A 335 -17.07 24.41 -3.40
C THR A 335 -17.05 24.25 -4.92
N LYS A 336 -16.54 25.26 -5.65
CA LYS A 336 -16.47 25.27 -7.12
C LYS A 336 -15.69 24.10 -7.72
N VAL A 337 -14.52 23.74 -7.17
CA VAL A 337 -13.71 22.63 -7.72
C VAL A 337 -14.24 21.25 -7.31
N LEU A 338 -14.85 21.14 -6.13
CA LEU A 338 -15.50 19.90 -5.67
C LEU A 338 -16.78 19.61 -6.46
N GLU A 339 -17.59 20.64 -6.74
CA GLU A 339 -18.75 20.54 -7.63
C GLU A 339 -18.34 20.19 -9.08
N LYS A 340 -17.17 20.67 -9.56
CA LYS A 340 -16.60 20.20 -10.84
C LYS A 340 -16.23 18.71 -10.78
N SER A 341 -15.53 18.27 -9.74
CA SER A 341 -15.16 16.86 -9.54
C SER A 341 -16.40 15.95 -9.54
N LEU A 342 -17.44 16.33 -8.79
CA LEU A 342 -18.70 15.57 -8.71
C LEU A 342 -19.56 15.64 -9.97
N LYS A 343 -19.40 16.66 -10.83
CA LYS A 343 -20.03 16.69 -12.15
C LYS A 343 -19.41 15.66 -13.11
N ILE A 344 -18.10 15.42 -13.01
CA ILE A 344 -17.37 14.46 -13.84
C ILE A 344 -17.53 13.04 -13.28
N ASN A 345 -17.36 12.86 -11.97
CA ASN A 345 -17.60 11.60 -11.27
C ASN A 345 -18.56 11.80 -10.07
N PRO A 346 -19.88 11.62 -10.26
CA PRO A 346 -20.86 11.69 -9.18
C PRO A 346 -20.63 10.69 -8.04
N GLY A 347 -19.85 9.64 -8.25
CA GLY A 347 -19.49 8.65 -7.23
C GLY A 347 -18.29 9.03 -6.35
N HIS A 348 -17.58 10.13 -6.62
CA HIS A 348 -16.35 10.46 -5.90
C HIS A 348 -16.62 10.80 -4.41
N VAL A 349 -16.16 9.92 -3.51
CA VAL A 349 -16.48 9.99 -2.08
C VAL A 349 -15.80 11.17 -1.39
N ASP A 350 -14.46 11.29 -1.46
CA ASP A 350 -13.71 12.43 -0.90
C ASP A 350 -14.23 13.79 -1.39
N ALA A 351 -14.54 13.92 -2.69
CA ALA A 351 -15.06 15.18 -3.24
C ALA A 351 -16.39 15.58 -2.60
N ARG A 352 -17.28 14.61 -2.34
CA ARG A 352 -18.55 14.83 -1.63
C ARG A 352 -18.35 15.06 -0.14
N PHE A 353 -17.40 14.37 0.49
CA PHE A 353 -17.07 14.56 1.90
C PHE A 353 -16.59 15.99 2.17
N PHE A 354 -15.58 16.49 1.43
CA PHE A 354 -15.10 17.86 1.60
C PHE A 354 -16.17 18.91 1.23
N LEU A 355 -17.06 18.62 0.27
CA LEU A 355 -18.19 19.49 -0.04
C LEU A 355 -19.21 19.56 1.13
N ALA A 356 -19.44 18.44 1.81
CA ALA A 356 -20.26 18.41 3.01
C ALA A 356 -19.65 19.21 4.16
N LEU A 357 -18.32 19.14 4.34
CA LEU A 357 -17.59 19.97 5.32
C LEU A 357 -17.72 21.47 4.98
N ASN A 358 -17.60 21.85 3.70
CA ASN A 358 -17.82 23.23 3.26
C ASN A 358 -19.25 23.72 3.55
N TYR A 359 -20.26 22.86 3.41
CA TYR A 359 -21.63 23.20 3.78
C TYR A 359 -21.78 23.35 5.30
N ALA A 360 -21.19 22.46 6.11
CA ALA A 360 -21.21 22.55 7.56
C ALA A 360 -20.54 23.86 8.07
N SER A 361 -19.33 24.18 7.60
CA SER A 361 -18.60 25.42 7.93
C SER A 361 -19.31 26.70 7.48
N ARG A 362 -20.29 26.60 6.56
CA ARG A 362 -21.13 27.72 6.09
C ARG A 362 -22.54 27.72 6.70
N GLY A 363 -22.79 26.91 7.73
CA GLY A 363 -24.10 26.80 8.39
C GLY A 363 -25.19 26.07 7.58
N LYS A 364 -24.86 25.53 6.40
CA LYS A 364 -25.74 24.77 5.50
C LYS A 364 -25.90 23.32 6.01
N ARG A 365 -26.42 23.19 7.24
CA ARG A 365 -26.45 21.92 7.99
C ARG A 365 -27.31 20.85 7.30
N ALA A 366 -28.40 21.23 6.64
CA ALA A 366 -29.28 20.29 5.93
C ALA A 366 -28.59 19.69 4.68
N GLU A 367 -27.85 20.50 3.93
CA GLU A 367 -27.06 20.06 2.78
C GLU A 367 -25.84 19.21 3.22
N ALA A 368 -25.19 19.59 4.32
CA ALA A 368 -24.11 18.81 4.92
C ALA A 368 -24.57 17.40 5.35
N VAL A 369 -25.72 17.29 6.03
CA VAL A 369 -26.32 15.99 6.40
C VAL A 369 -26.55 15.12 5.17
N LYS A 370 -27.20 15.65 4.13
CA LYS A 370 -27.48 14.89 2.89
C LYS A 370 -26.19 14.39 2.22
N ALA A 371 -25.16 15.23 2.14
CA ALA A 371 -23.89 14.86 1.53
C ALA A 371 -23.10 13.83 2.36
N LEU A 372 -23.12 13.92 3.69
CA LEU A 372 -22.50 12.93 4.59
C LEU A 372 -23.23 11.58 4.57
N GLN A 373 -24.57 11.58 4.52
CA GLN A 373 -25.36 10.35 4.37
C GLN A 373 -25.05 9.65 3.04
N GLU A 374 -24.87 10.39 1.96
CA GLU A 374 -24.50 9.83 0.65
C GLU A 374 -23.04 9.35 0.59
N VAL A 375 -22.10 9.98 1.32
CA VAL A 375 -20.76 9.43 1.55
C VAL A 375 -20.83 8.07 2.25
N ILE A 376 -21.60 7.97 3.34
CA ILE A 376 -21.82 6.73 4.09
C ILE A 376 -22.53 5.66 3.23
N ARG A 377 -23.40 6.06 2.30
CA ARG A 377 -24.08 5.13 1.36
C ARG A 377 -23.13 4.58 0.30
N LEU A 378 -22.13 5.36 -0.12
CA LEU A 378 -21.10 4.95 -1.09
C LEU A 378 -20.01 4.10 -0.42
N GLU A 379 -19.50 4.54 0.73
CA GLU A 379 -18.50 3.84 1.52
C GLU A 379 -18.95 3.71 3.00
N PRO A 380 -19.64 2.62 3.37
CA PRO A 380 -20.12 2.40 4.74
C PRO A 380 -19.02 2.33 5.82
N LEU A 381 -17.75 2.22 5.43
CA LEU A 381 -16.59 2.20 6.33
C LEU A 381 -15.84 3.56 6.38
N TYR A 382 -16.39 4.63 5.79
CA TYR A 382 -15.83 5.98 5.87
C TYR A 382 -16.11 6.60 7.26
N THR A 383 -15.41 6.10 8.29
CA THR A 383 -15.67 6.38 9.70
C THR A 383 -15.77 7.88 10.03
N ASP A 384 -14.94 8.71 9.41
CA ASP A 384 -14.89 10.16 9.67
C ASP A 384 -16.23 10.84 9.30
N ALA A 385 -16.94 10.34 8.28
CA ALA A 385 -18.25 10.86 7.89
C ALA A 385 -19.31 10.67 8.98
N TYR A 386 -19.23 9.59 9.76
CA TYR A 386 -20.10 9.40 10.93
C TYR A 386 -19.80 10.41 12.05
N GLY A 387 -18.53 10.72 12.29
CA GLY A 387 -18.10 11.73 13.27
C GLY A 387 -18.56 13.15 12.90
N TYR A 388 -18.41 13.52 11.63
CA TYR A 388 -18.93 14.80 11.13
C TYR A 388 -20.46 14.83 11.09
N LEU A 389 -21.14 13.73 10.73
CA LEU A 389 -22.60 13.65 10.74
C LEU A 389 -23.17 13.79 12.16
N GLY A 390 -22.55 13.11 13.14
CA GLY A 390 -22.91 13.27 14.55
C GLY A 390 -22.69 14.69 15.07
N SER A 391 -21.60 15.33 14.62
CA SER A 391 -21.33 16.74 14.95
C SER A 391 -22.40 17.66 14.39
N VAL A 392 -22.72 17.56 13.09
CA VAL A 392 -23.76 18.39 12.44
C VAL A 392 -25.16 18.14 13.04
N TYR A 393 -25.49 16.91 13.42
CA TYR A 393 -26.75 16.63 14.12
C TYR A 393 -26.81 17.23 15.53
N THR A 394 -25.71 17.22 16.28
CA THR A 394 -25.62 17.91 17.59
C THR A 394 -25.87 19.41 17.41
N ASP A 395 -25.26 19.99 16.37
CA ASP A 395 -25.40 21.38 15.92
C ASP A 395 -26.82 21.76 15.44
N MET A 396 -27.67 20.75 15.15
CA MET A 396 -29.09 20.89 14.80
C MET A 396 -30.04 20.59 15.98
N GLY A 397 -29.53 20.30 17.18
CA GLY A 397 -30.33 19.82 18.32
C GLY A 397 -30.86 18.38 18.16
N ARG A 398 -30.44 17.66 17.11
CA ARG A 398 -30.87 16.29 16.78
C ARG A 398 -30.06 15.25 17.54
N TYR A 399 -30.05 15.33 18.87
CA TYR A 399 -29.10 14.58 19.70
C TYR A 399 -29.24 13.05 19.58
N GLY A 400 -30.45 12.51 19.36
CA GLY A 400 -30.68 11.08 19.15
C GLY A 400 -30.02 10.54 17.86
N ASP A 401 -30.10 11.32 16.77
CA ASP A 401 -29.39 11.02 15.53
C ASP A 401 -27.87 11.17 15.71
N ALA A 402 -27.44 12.20 16.46
CA ALA A 402 -26.03 12.44 16.74
C ALA A 402 -25.37 11.28 17.52
N ILE A 403 -26.02 10.85 18.61
CA ILE A 403 -25.59 9.69 19.43
C ILE A 403 -25.49 8.42 18.57
N SER A 404 -26.48 8.20 17.69
CA SER A 404 -26.49 7.06 16.77
C SER A 404 -25.34 7.11 15.76
N ALA A 405 -25.09 8.28 15.15
CA ALA A 405 -23.99 8.47 14.20
C ALA A 405 -22.61 8.27 14.87
N PHE A 406 -22.36 8.88 16.04
CA PHE A 406 -21.11 8.68 16.76
C PHE A 406 -20.89 7.22 17.18
N LYS A 407 -21.93 6.50 17.63
CA LYS A 407 -21.83 5.07 17.96
C LYS A 407 -21.47 4.21 16.75
N MET A 408 -22.02 4.50 15.57
CA MET A 408 -21.60 3.81 14.34
C MET A 408 -20.13 4.07 14.02
N GLY A 409 -19.64 5.30 14.16
CA GLY A 409 -18.21 5.61 14.00
C GLY A 409 -17.33 4.86 15.01
N ILE A 410 -17.69 4.88 16.29
CA ILE A 410 -16.96 4.17 17.37
C ILE A 410 -16.94 2.66 17.12
N SER A 411 -18.01 2.07 16.56
CA SER A 411 -18.04 0.65 16.20
C SER A 411 -17.01 0.25 15.13
N GLN A 412 -16.57 1.21 14.30
CA GLN A 412 -15.55 1.01 13.26
C GLN A 412 -14.14 1.34 13.77
N ARG A 413 -14.02 2.37 14.63
CA ARG A 413 -12.74 2.82 15.20
C ARG A 413 -12.88 3.06 16.72
N PRO A 414 -12.88 1.99 17.55
CA PRO A 414 -13.09 2.12 19.00
C PRO A 414 -11.97 2.85 19.77
N GLY A 415 -10.83 3.10 19.12
CA GLY A 415 -9.69 3.83 19.69
C GLY A 415 -9.66 5.32 19.33
N ASP A 416 -10.75 5.91 18.84
CA ASP A 416 -10.80 7.32 18.40
C ASP A 416 -11.32 8.25 19.51
N PRO A 417 -10.44 9.02 20.19
CA PRO A 417 -10.88 9.96 21.23
C PRO A 417 -11.71 11.12 20.67
N GLY A 418 -11.58 11.44 19.38
CA GLY A 418 -12.40 12.46 18.72
C GLY A 418 -13.87 12.04 18.63
N LEU A 419 -14.14 10.77 18.32
CA LEU A 419 -15.49 10.21 18.29
C LEU A 419 -16.10 10.09 19.68
N HIS A 420 -15.34 9.63 20.69
CA HIS A 420 -15.79 9.59 22.09
C HIS A 420 -16.06 11.01 22.65
N LEU A 421 -15.22 11.99 22.33
CA LEU A 421 -15.48 13.40 22.65
C LEU A 421 -16.74 13.94 21.96
N GLY A 422 -17.02 13.51 20.72
CA GLY A 422 -18.25 13.83 20.00
C GLY A 422 -19.49 13.24 20.67
N LEU A 423 -19.46 11.94 20.99
CA LEU A 423 -20.55 11.24 21.68
C LEU A 423 -20.83 11.83 23.07
N GLY A 424 -19.78 12.11 23.85
CA GLY A 424 -19.91 12.73 25.16
C GLY A 424 -20.54 14.12 25.11
N LYS A 425 -20.19 14.94 24.10
CA LYS A 425 -20.86 16.23 23.84
C LYS A 425 -22.34 16.04 23.50
N ALA A 426 -22.66 15.12 22.60
CA ALA A 426 -24.04 14.86 22.20
C ALA A 426 -24.91 14.40 23.39
N TYR A 427 -24.39 13.54 24.27
CA TYR A 427 -25.06 13.18 25.53
C TYR A 427 -25.23 14.38 26.47
N ALA A 428 -24.20 15.22 26.65
CA ALA A 428 -24.28 16.40 27.51
C ALA A 428 -25.32 17.41 26.99
N SER A 429 -25.35 17.69 25.69
CA SER A 429 -26.36 18.56 25.06
C SER A 429 -27.77 17.96 25.10
N ALA A 430 -27.91 16.63 25.16
CA ALA A 430 -29.17 15.93 25.42
C ALA A 430 -29.60 15.91 26.90
N GLY A 431 -28.82 16.52 27.81
CA GLY A 431 -29.05 16.45 29.25
C GLY A 431 -28.69 15.10 29.91
N ASN A 432 -28.22 14.10 29.14
CA ASN A 432 -27.80 12.81 29.67
C ASN A 432 -26.39 12.89 30.27
N LYS A 433 -26.31 13.52 31.44
CA LYS A 433 -25.09 13.67 32.24
C LYS A 433 -24.44 12.33 32.61
N ALA A 434 -25.23 11.27 32.81
CA ALA A 434 -24.73 9.95 33.17
C ALA A 434 -23.91 9.31 32.05
N SER A 435 -24.43 9.25 30.83
CA SER A 435 -23.67 8.71 29.69
C SER A 435 -22.55 9.64 29.23
N ALA A 436 -22.69 10.96 29.36
CA ALA A 436 -21.57 11.86 29.12
C ALA A 436 -20.39 11.60 30.08
N LEU A 437 -20.66 11.26 31.34
CA LEU A 437 -19.62 10.85 32.31
C LEU A 437 -18.98 9.50 31.99
N GLN A 438 -19.70 8.57 31.33
CA GLN A 438 -19.12 7.32 30.83
C GLN A 438 -18.09 7.60 29.71
N GLU A 439 -18.45 8.44 28.74
CA GLU A 439 -17.50 8.86 27.68
C GLU A 439 -16.29 9.63 28.27
N TYR A 440 -16.48 10.41 29.33
CA TYR A 440 -15.38 11.06 30.07
C TYR A 440 -14.42 10.04 30.72
N GLN A 441 -14.94 8.96 31.32
CA GLN A 441 -14.12 7.89 31.89
C GLN A 441 -13.32 7.14 30.81
N ILE A 442 -13.92 6.90 29.64
CA ILE A 442 -13.22 6.32 28.48
C ILE A 442 -12.11 7.28 28.01
N LEU A 443 -12.40 8.58 27.87
CA LEU A 443 -11.40 9.55 27.47
C LEU A 443 -10.25 9.70 28.47
N GLN A 444 -10.45 9.49 29.79
CA GLN A 444 -9.33 9.52 30.76
C GLN A 444 -8.23 8.49 30.45
N THR A 445 -8.56 7.38 29.78
CA THR A 445 -7.58 6.35 29.39
C THR A 445 -6.99 6.59 28.00
N MET A 446 -7.74 7.23 27.09
CA MET A 446 -7.32 7.53 25.71
C MET A 446 -6.59 8.88 25.56
N ASP A 447 -7.22 9.97 25.99
CA ASP A 447 -6.74 11.34 25.87
C ASP A 447 -7.26 12.20 27.04
N LYS A 448 -6.36 12.47 27.99
CA LYS A 448 -6.67 13.24 29.21
C LYS A 448 -7.01 14.71 28.92
N GLU A 449 -6.55 15.28 27.80
CA GLU A 449 -6.89 16.66 27.44
C GLU A 449 -8.31 16.71 26.88
N MET A 450 -8.69 15.78 26.00
CA MET A 450 -10.06 15.63 25.53
C MET A 450 -11.03 15.26 26.66
N ALA A 451 -10.62 14.43 27.62
CA ALA A 451 -11.38 14.18 28.84
C ALA A 451 -11.66 15.48 29.60
N ASN A 452 -10.63 16.28 29.87
CA ASN A 452 -10.76 17.56 30.56
C ASN A 452 -11.60 18.59 29.77
N ARG A 453 -11.55 18.58 28.43
CA ARG A 453 -12.44 19.36 27.56
C ARG A 453 -13.90 18.91 27.71
N LEU A 454 -14.17 17.60 27.74
CA LEU A 454 -15.52 17.06 27.92
C LEU A 454 -16.08 17.35 29.33
N PHE A 455 -15.27 17.19 30.39
CA PHE A 455 -15.69 17.48 31.76
C PHE A 455 -16.20 18.93 31.91
N LYS A 456 -15.49 19.89 31.31
CA LYS A 456 -15.91 21.31 31.29
C LYS A 456 -17.23 21.55 30.55
N ILE A 457 -17.65 20.65 29.65
CA ILE A 457 -18.95 20.72 28.94
C ILE A 457 -20.05 20.05 29.77
N ILE A 458 -19.74 19.02 30.56
CA ILE A 458 -20.69 18.30 31.42
C ILE A 458 -21.12 19.13 32.65
N TYR A 459 -20.32 20.13 33.05
CA TYR A 459 -20.56 20.99 34.24
C TYR A 459 -20.63 22.49 33.89
N LYS A 460 -21.01 22.82 32.65
CA LYS A 460 -21.35 24.18 32.21
C LYS A 460 -22.86 24.32 32.04
#